data_AF-A0A1Q8FLH0-F1
#
_entry.id   AF-A0A1Q8FLH0-F1
#
_cell.length_a   1.000
_cell.length_b   1.000
_cell.length_c   1.000
_cell.angle_alpha   90.00
_cell.angle_beta   90.00
_cell.angle_gamma   90.00
#
_symmetry.space_group_name_H-M   'P 1'
#
loop_
_entity.id
_entity.type
_entity.pdbx_description
1 polymer ?
#
loop_
_entity_poly.entity_id
_entity_poly.type
_entity_poly.pdbx_seq_one_letter_code
_entity_poly.pdbx_strand_id
1 'polypeptide(L)'
;MARLSIMDRIGITLAGGALIAVGVVIRAGLLDIADRMPLHREIGTAFLALGVLTLLANVSVRVKSLVIILITGGWAAAAIWAAVTMSDLFILQRGLIGLTGVLAAIFAISSIPKLVTGEDAAD
;
A
#
# COMPACT_ATOMS: atom_id res chain seq x y z
N MET A 1 -2.61 23.80 -7.23
CA MET A 1 -1.95 22.47 -7.25
C MET A 1 -0.48 22.67 -6.92
N ALA A 2 -0.04 22.24 -5.73
CA ALA A 2 1.38 22.28 -5.39
C ALA A 2 2.17 21.41 -6.38
N ARG A 3 3.22 21.97 -6.98
CA ARG A 3 4.11 21.20 -7.86
C ARG A 3 4.99 20.32 -6.96
N LEU A 4 4.88 18.99 -7.09
CA LEU A 4 5.80 18.04 -6.45
C LEU A 4 7.24 18.43 -6.73
N SER A 5 8.10 18.41 -5.70
CA SER A 5 9.52 18.68 -5.86
C SER A 5 10.15 17.62 -6.77
N ILE A 6 11.30 17.95 -7.38
CA ILE A 6 12.02 17.01 -8.25
C ILE A 6 12.40 15.75 -7.46
N MET A 7 12.74 15.89 -6.18
CA MET A 7 13.11 14.78 -5.32
C MET A 7 11.92 13.86 -5.03
N ASP A 8 10.72 14.41 -4.81
CA ASP A 8 9.49 13.62 -4.61
C ASP A 8 9.15 12.81 -5.86
N ARG A 9 9.30 13.42 -7.05
CA ARG A 9 9.04 12.74 -8.32
C ARG A 9 9.97 11.55 -8.52
N ILE A 10 11.26 11.72 -8.23
CA ILE A 10 12.25 10.64 -8.30
C ILE A 10 11.88 9.53 -7.30
N GLY A 11 11.54 9.89 -6.06
CA GLY A 11 11.11 8.93 -5.04
C GLY A 11 9.90 8.12 -5.47
N ILE A 12 8.88 8.77 -6.04
CA ILE A 12 7.67 8.11 -6.55
C ILE A 12 7.99 7.19 -7.72
N THR A 13 8.86 7.63 -8.66
CA THR A 13 9.27 6.78 -9.80
C THR A 13 10.03 5.55 -9.35
N LEU A 14 10.95 5.68 -8.39
CA LEU A 14 11.69 4.56 -7.82
C LEU A 14 10.76 3.61 -7.06
N ALA A 15 9.84 4.14 -6.23
CA ALA A 15 8.87 3.34 -5.50
C ALA A 15 7.93 2.57 -6.45
N GLY A 16 7.38 3.25 -7.46
CA GLY A 16 6.53 2.63 -8.47
C GLY A 16 7.27 1.56 -9.28
N GLY A 17 8.51 1.83 -9.69
CA GLY A 17 9.36 0.86 -10.38
C GLY A 17 9.69 -0.37 -9.53
N ALA A 18 9.99 -0.18 -8.24
CA ALA A 18 10.23 -1.27 -7.31
C ALA A 18 8.98 -2.15 -7.12
N LEU A 19 7.80 -1.54 -6.96
CA LEU A 19 6.53 -2.26 -6.85
C LEU A 19 6.22 -3.07 -8.13
N ILE A 20 6.49 -2.52 -9.31
CA ILE A 20 6.34 -3.25 -10.57
C ILE A 20 7.30 -4.44 -10.62
N ALA A 21 8.58 -4.24 -10.30
CA ALA A 21 9.58 -5.30 -10.31
C ALA A 21 9.21 -6.44 -9.34
N VAL A 22 8.82 -6.10 -8.11
CA VAL A 22 8.32 -7.06 -7.12
C VAL A 22 7.08 -7.78 -7.63
N GLY A 23 6.13 -7.06 -8.23
CA GLY A 23 4.93 -7.63 -8.79
C GLY A 23 5.19 -8.62 -9.92
N VAL A 24 6.14 -8.32 -10.83
CA VAL A 24 6.59 -9.25 -11.88
C VAL A 24 7.20 -10.50 -11.26
N VAL A 25 8.12 -10.35 -10.31
CA VAL A 25 8.85 -11.47 -9.70
C VAL A 25 7.89 -12.40 -8.93
N ILE A 26 7.00 -11.84 -8.12
CA ILE A 26 6.01 -12.62 -7.35
C ILE A 26 5.03 -13.30 -8.31
N ARG A 27 4.52 -12.59 -9.32
CA ARG A 27 3.55 -13.14 -10.28
C ARG A 27 4.16 -14.23 -11.14
N ALA A 28 5.42 -14.09 -11.56
CA ALA A 28 6.13 -15.08 -12.35
C ALA A 28 6.35 -16.39 -11.58
N GLY A 29 6.32 -16.33 -10.24
CA GLY A 29 6.42 -17.51 -9.40
C GLY A 29 7.74 -18.24 -9.63
N LEU A 30 8.88 -17.57 -9.35
CA LEU A 30 10.16 -18.29 -9.20
C LEU A 30 9.90 -19.53 -8.33
N LEU A 31 10.34 -20.70 -8.80
CA LEU A 31 9.84 -22.04 -8.42
C LEU A 31 9.45 -22.22 -6.94
N ASP A 32 10.21 -21.67 -5.99
CA ASP A 32 9.91 -21.75 -4.55
C ASP A 32 8.71 -20.91 -4.05
N ILE A 33 8.34 -19.83 -4.74
CA ILE A 33 7.25 -18.91 -4.33
C ILE A 33 5.90 -19.50 -4.68
N ALA A 34 5.78 -20.13 -5.85
CA ALA A 34 4.51 -20.70 -6.32
C ALA A 34 4.02 -21.80 -5.37
N ASP A 35 4.94 -22.61 -4.84
CA ASP A 35 4.63 -23.72 -3.92
C ASP A 35 4.29 -23.24 -2.50
N ARG A 36 4.88 -22.14 -2.05
CA ARG A 36 4.66 -21.59 -0.70
C ARG A 36 3.50 -20.59 -0.63
N MET A 37 3.09 -20.04 -1.77
CA MET A 37 2.17 -18.92 -1.83
C MET A 37 1.13 -19.14 -2.96
N PRO A 38 0.01 -19.83 -2.66
CA PRO A 38 -0.98 -20.21 -3.67
C PRO A 38 -1.62 -19.00 -4.38
N LEU A 39 -1.60 -17.82 -3.74
CA LEU A 39 -2.10 -16.56 -4.29
C LEU A 39 -1.02 -15.65 -4.91
N HIS A 40 0.16 -16.20 -5.26
CA HIS A 40 1.27 -15.40 -5.80
C HIS A 40 0.88 -14.63 -7.07
N ARG A 41 -0.04 -15.14 -7.89
CA ARG A 41 -0.49 -14.45 -9.11
C ARG A 41 -1.37 -13.25 -8.79
N GLU A 42 -2.34 -13.38 -7.88
CA GLU A 42 -3.19 -12.28 -7.44
C GLU A 42 -2.36 -11.21 -6.75
N ILE A 43 -1.47 -11.62 -5.85
CA ILE A 43 -0.62 -10.72 -5.06
C ILE A 43 0.35 -9.98 -5.98
N GLY A 44 1.04 -10.69 -6.88
CA GLY A 44 1.91 -10.05 -7.87
C GLY A 44 1.16 -9.09 -8.80
N THR A 45 -0.08 -9.41 -9.18
CA THR A 45 -0.94 -8.50 -9.95
C THR A 45 -1.33 -7.25 -9.15
N ALA A 46 -1.61 -7.38 -7.86
CA ALA A 46 -1.88 -6.25 -6.98
C ALA A 46 -0.65 -5.33 -6.85
N PHE A 47 0.56 -5.89 -6.70
CA PHE A 47 1.80 -5.12 -6.70
C PHE A 47 2.05 -4.37 -8.01
N LEU A 48 1.79 -5.02 -9.16
CA LEU A 48 1.85 -4.37 -10.46
C LEU A 48 0.88 -3.19 -10.57
N ALA A 49 -0.38 -3.41 -10.19
CA ALA A 49 -1.41 -2.37 -10.23
C ALA A 49 -1.07 -1.20 -9.31
N LEU A 50 -0.61 -1.47 -8.08
CA LEU A 50 -0.12 -0.45 -7.16
C LEU A 50 1.07 0.31 -7.73
N GLY A 51 2.06 -0.38 -8.32
CA GLY A 51 3.22 0.27 -8.92
C GLY A 51 2.84 1.20 -10.06
N VAL A 52 1.92 0.79 -10.94
CA VAL A 52 1.40 1.66 -12.01
C VAL A 52 0.65 2.86 -11.43
N LEU A 53 -0.19 2.66 -10.42
CA LEU A 53 -0.90 3.75 -9.74
C LEU A 53 0.09 4.72 -9.04
N THR A 54 1.13 4.20 -8.41
CA THR A 54 2.21 5.00 -7.82
C THR A 54 2.92 5.84 -8.88
N LEU A 55 3.22 5.28 -10.06
CA LEU A 55 3.78 6.07 -11.16
C LEU A 55 2.81 7.17 -11.64
N LEU A 56 1.51 6.86 -11.73
CA LEU A 56 0.47 7.82 -12.11
C LEU A 56 0.22 8.92 -11.06
N ALA A 57 0.61 8.69 -9.80
CA ALA A 57 0.55 9.70 -8.74
C ALA A 57 1.43 10.93 -9.06
N ASN A 58 2.43 10.82 -9.95
CA ASN A 58 3.21 11.96 -10.44
C ASN A 58 2.38 12.95 -11.28
N VAL A 59 1.26 12.48 -11.86
CA VAL A 59 0.47 13.26 -12.82
C VAL A 59 -0.85 13.75 -12.20
N SER A 60 -1.35 13.08 -11.16
CA SER A 60 -2.65 13.40 -10.57
C SER A 60 -2.64 13.28 -9.04
N VAL A 61 -3.03 14.36 -8.36
CA VAL A 61 -3.21 14.41 -6.89
C VAL A 61 -4.28 13.41 -6.44
N ARG A 62 -5.32 13.21 -7.24
CA ARG A 62 -6.37 12.21 -6.94
C ARG A 62 -5.80 10.79 -6.96
N VAL A 63 -4.92 10.49 -7.91
CA VAL A 63 -4.26 9.17 -7.97
C VAL A 63 -3.27 9.01 -6.82
N LYS A 64 -2.57 10.08 -6.43
CA LYS A 64 -1.74 10.08 -5.21
C LYS A 64 -2.57 9.75 -3.97
N SER A 65 -3.71 10.41 -3.77
CA SER A 65 -4.63 10.14 -2.67
C SER A 65 -5.17 8.70 -2.73
N LEU A 66 -5.47 8.17 -3.92
CA LEU A 66 -5.89 6.78 -4.10
C LEU A 66 -4.82 5.79 -3.66
N VAL A 67 -3.57 6.01 -4.08
CA VAL A 67 -2.43 5.16 -3.70
C VAL A 67 -2.23 5.15 -2.19
N ILE A 68 -2.32 6.33 -1.55
CA ILE A 68 -2.21 6.45 -0.09
C ILE A 68 -3.31 5.64 0.60
N ILE A 69 -4.57 5.75 0.15
CA ILE A 69 -5.71 5.01 0.71
C ILE A 69 -5.52 3.51 0.55
N LEU A 70 -5.06 3.05 -0.61
CA LEU A 70 -4.85 1.62 -0.86
C LEU A 70 -3.72 1.05 0.01
N ILE A 71 -2.61 1.77 0.15
CA ILE A 71 -1.48 1.33 0.98
C ILE A 71 -1.88 1.33 2.47
N THR A 72 -2.47 2.41 2.95
CA THR A 72 -2.85 2.53 4.36
C THR A 72 -4.00 1.61 4.74
N GLY A 73 -4.99 1.44 3.86
CA GLY A 73 -6.07 0.47 4.02
C GLY A 73 -5.59 -0.98 3.95
N GLY A 74 -4.66 -1.29 3.05
CA GLY A 74 -4.02 -2.61 2.98
C GLY A 74 -3.21 -2.93 4.24
N TRP A 75 -2.41 -1.98 4.72
CA TRP A 75 -1.70 -2.09 6.01
C TRP A 75 -2.67 -2.27 7.17
N ALA A 76 -3.75 -1.49 7.21
CA ALA A 76 -4.76 -1.60 8.25
C ALA A 76 -5.37 -3.02 8.32
N ALA A 77 -5.78 -3.57 7.17
CA ALA A 77 -6.32 -4.93 7.09
C ALA A 77 -5.30 -5.97 7.56
N ALA A 78 -4.04 -5.88 7.10
CA ALA A 78 -2.98 -6.80 7.49
C ALA A 78 -2.64 -6.72 8.98
N ALA A 79 -2.54 -5.51 9.54
CA ALA A 79 -2.22 -5.29 10.95
C ALA A 79 -3.36 -5.74 11.88
N ILE A 80 -4.62 -5.45 11.54
CA ILE A 80 -5.78 -5.93 12.31
C ILE A 80 -5.84 -7.46 12.25
N TRP A 81 -5.63 -8.05 11.07
CA TRP A 81 -5.59 -9.51 10.92
C TRP A 81 -4.49 -10.14 11.77
N ALA A 82 -3.26 -9.61 11.72
CA ALA A 82 -2.13 -10.08 12.51
C ALA A 82 -2.41 -9.97 14.01
N ALA A 83 -2.97 -8.85 14.48
CA ALA A 83 -3.32 -8.66 15.89
C ALA A 83 -4.34 -9.71 16.39
N VAL A 84 -5.29 -10.09 15.54
CA VAL A 84 -6.33 -11.08 15.88
C VAL A 84 -5.79 -12.51 15.82
N THR A 85 -5.00 -12.85 14.80
CA THR A 85 -4.67 -14.24 14.46
C THR A 85 -3.32 -14.74 15.00
N MET A 86 -2.35 -13.85 15.23
CA MET A 86 -1.03 -14.24 15.75
C MET A 86 -1.04 -14.31 17.27
N SER A 87 -1.27 -15.50 17.81
CA SER A 87 -1.33 -15.77 19.26
C SER A 87 0.04 -15.95 19.92
N ASP A 88 1.08 -16.11 19.12
CA ASP A 88 2.49 -16.27 19.49
C ASP A 88 3.16 -14.95 19.92
N LEU A 89 2.56 -13.81 19.58
CA LEU A 89 3.05 -12.49 19.97
C LEU A 89 2.61 -12.10 21.39
N PHE A 90 3.48 -11.38 22.10
CA PHE A 90 3.16 -10.84 23.42
C PHE A 90 1.96 -9.89 23.36
N ILE A 91 1.11 -9.88 24.39
CA ILE A 91 -0.17 -9.15 24.36
C ILE A 91 0.01 -7.65 24.06
N LEU A 92 1.09 -7.04 24.56
CA LEU A 92 1.40 -5.64 24.27
C LEU A 92 1.77 -5.44 22.79
N GLN A 93 2.54 -6.35 22.19
CA GLN A 93 2.91 -6.27 20.76
C GLN A 93 1.68 -6.41 19.87
N ARG A 94 0.79 -7.38 20.18
CA ARG A 94 -0.49 -7.54 19.48
C ARG A 94 -1.37 -6.31 19.61
N GLY A 95 -1.45 -5.74 20.81
CA GLY A 95 -2.21 -4.51 21.07
C GLY A 95 -1.66 -3.32 20.27
N LEU A 96 -0.34 -3.14 20.21
CA LEU A 96 0.30 -2.08 19.44
C LEU A 96 0.09 -2.28 17.93
N ILE A 97 0.27 -3.49 17.41
CA ILE A 97 0.00 -3.79 15.99
C ILE A 97 -1.47 -3.51 15.66
N GLY A 98 -2.40 -3.98 16.49
CA GLY A 98 -3.84 -3.72 16.31
C GLY A 98 -4.16 -2.23 16.34
N LEU A 99 -3.58 -1.48 17.26
CA LEU A 99 -3.74 -0.02 17.34
C LEU A 99 -3.23 0.67 16.08
N THR A 100 -2.05 0.30 15.57
CA THR A 100 -1.53 0.86 14.31
C THR A 100 -2.45 0.55 13.13
N GLY A 101 -3.05 -0.64 13.10
CA GLY A 101 -4.03 -1.03 12.08
C GLY A 101 -5.30 -0.19 12.13
N VAL A 102 -5.86 0.04 13.33
CA VAL A 102 -7.04 0.90 13.52
C VAL A 102 -6.76 2.34 13.13
N LEU A 103 -5.62 2.91 13.56
CA LEU A 103 -5.24 4.27 13.19
C LEU A 103 -5.04 4.41 11.67
N ALA A 104 -4.43 3.41 11.02
CA ALA A 104 -4.31 3.39 9.57
C ALA A 104 -5.66 3.27 8.86
N ALA A 105 -6.62 2.50 9.40
CA ALA A 105 -7.98 2.41 8.85
C ALA A 105 -8.70 3.76 8.93
N ILE A 106 -8.61 4.44 10.09
CA ILE A 106 -9.20 5.77 10.28
C ILE A 106 -8.63 6.75 9.27
N PHE A 107 -7.30 6.76 9.10
CA PHE A 107 -6.62 7.62 8.13
C PHE A 107 -7.01 7.32 6.68
N ALA A 108 -7.11 6.04 6.31
CA ALA A 108 -7.56 5.63 4.97
C ALA A 108 -8.99 6.11 4.69
N ILE A 109 -9.91 5.95 5.66
CA ILE A 109 -11.31 6.36 5.53
C ILE A 109 -11.43 7.89 5.47
N SER A 110 -10.73 8.62 6.34
CA SER A 110 -10.76 10.09 6.34
C SER A 110 -10.15 10.71 5.08
N SER A 111 -9.32 9.95 4.37
CA SER A 111 -8.74 10.36 3.09
C SER A 111 -9.67 10.12 1.88
N ILE A 112 -10.75 9.35 2.02
CA ILE A 112 -11.69 9.07 0.91
C ILE A 112 -12.31 10.35 0.33
N PRO A 113 -12.83 11.31 1.12
CA PRO A 113 -13.36 12.56 0.57
C PRO A 113 -12.33 13.33 -0.27
N LYS A 114 -11.04 13.26 0.08
CA LYS A 114 -9.95 13.94 -0.63
C LYS A 114 -9.75 13.43 -2.06
N LEU A 115 -10.14 12.19 -2.36
CA LEU A 115 -10.21 11.67 -3.73
C LEU A 115 -11.16 12.49 -4.61
N VAL A 116 -12.28 12.91 -4.03
CA VAL A 116 -13.37 13.61 -4.74
C VAL A 116 -13.05 15.09 -4.82
N THR A 117 -12.63 15.72 -3.71
CA THR A 117 -12.29 17.14 -3.65
C THR A 117 -11.02 17.47 -4.44
N GLY A 118 -10.12 16.50 -4.62
CA GLY A 118 -8.82 16.72 -5.28
C GLY A 118 -7.77 17.34 -4.37
N GLU A 119 -8.01 17.32 -3.06
CA GLU A 119 -7.05 17.68 -2.02
C GLU A 119 -6.03 16.55 -1.82
N ASP A 120 -4.84 16.91 -1.34
CA ASP A 120 -3.77 15.95 -1.10
C ASP A 120 -4.07 15.14 0.17
N ALA A 121 -4.09 13.81 0.07
CA ALA A 121 -4.27 12.96 1.25
C ALA A 121 -3.11 13.04 2.24
N ALA A 122 -1.93 13.50 1.80
CA ALA A 122 -0.77 13.68 2.65
C ALA A 122 -0.80 14.94 3.52
N ASP A 123 -1.67 15.91 3.22
CA ASP A 123 -1.87 17.15 4.00
C ASP A 123 -2.81 16.93 5.20
#